data_AF-A0A9Q0T5I1-F1
#
_entry.id   AF-A0A9Q0T5I1-F1
#
_cell.length_a   1.000
_cell.length_b   1.000
_cell.length_c   1.000
_cell.angle_alpha   90.00
_cell.angle_beta   90.00
_cell.angle_gamma   90.00
#
_symmetry.space_group_name_H-M   'P 1'
#
loop_
_entity.id
_entity.type
_entity.pdbx_description
1 polymer ?
#
loop_
_entity_poly.entity_id
_entity_poly.type
_entity_poly.pdbx_seq_one_letter_code
_entity_poly.pdbx_strand_id
1 'polypeptide(L)'
;MVRGIGQMDSAGEGVGLVFLTLALCTTVMFEQCQGRSVYEEPANCLRLECAPYQVIHSQKDYEIRSYRAATWISTSPIHSNSFKDAAGRGFNILFAYIQGNNDHAASINMTAPVLVDMFPSTGSSHNTTFTVQFYLPQKVPKKSTSLPSSTSSEDA
;
A
#
# COMPACT_ATOMS: atom_id res chain seq x y z
N MET A 1 23.37 77.56 -36.08
CA MET A 1 22.61 76.40 -35.55
C MET A 1 23.54 75.59 -34.67
N VAL A 2 23.44 75.77 -33.35
CA VAL A 2 24.22 75.00 -32.36
C VAL A 2 23.24 74.08 -31.63
N ARG A 3 23.59 72.78 -31.58
CA ARG A 3 22.83 71.70 -30.93
C ARG A 3 22.85 71.85 -29.41
N GLY A 4 21.70 71.61 -28.79
CA GLY A 4 21.45 71.73 -27.36
C GLY A 4 22.04 70.61 -26.49
N ILE A 5 22.15 70.96 -25.21
CA ILE A 5 22.76 70.27 -24.08
C ILE A 5 21.80 69.20 -23.56
N GLY A 6 22.34 68.09 -23.07
CA GLY A 6 21.58 66.99 -22.50
C GLY A 6 20.91 67.31 -21.17
N GLN A 7 19.89 66.53 -20.85
CA GLN A 7 19.31 66.42 -19.52
C GLN A 7 19.06 64.93 -19.27
N MET A 8 19.69 64.39 -18.24
CA MET A 8 19.61 63.00 -17.83
C MET A 8 18.65 62.93 -16.65
N ASP A 9 17.42 62.50 -16.90
CA ASP A 9 16.43 62.32 -15.85
C ASP A 9 16.64 60.99 -15.13
N SER A 10 16.74 61.13 -13.81
CA SER A 10 16.89 60.10 -12.79
C SER A 10 15.61 59.27 -12.67
N ALA A 11 15.74 57.94 -12.78
CA ALA A 11 14.70 56.99 -12.40
C ALA A 11 15.38 55.73 -11.83
N GLY A 12 15.76 55.76 -10.55
CA GLY A 12 16.67 54.77 -9.97
C GLY A 12 16.40 54.39 -8.51
N GLU A 13 15.14 54.37 -8.05
CA GLU A 13 14.83 53.94 -6.67
C GLU A 13 13.78 52.81 -6.58
N GLY A 14 12.96 52.58 -7.62
CA GLY A 14 11.91 51.55 -7.60
C GLY A 14 12.33 50.17 -8.13
N VAL A 15 13.43 50.08 -8.88
CA VAL A 15 13.77 48.86 -9.63
C VAL A 15 14.58 47.86 -8.79
N GLY A 16 15.42 48.37 -7.88
CA GLY A 16 16.26 47.54 -7.00
C GLY A 16 15.47 46.71 -5.99
N LEU A 17 14.39 47.26 -5.42
CA LEU A 17 13.52 46.55 -4.47
C LEU A 17 12.70 45.43 -5.14
N VAL A 18 12.30 45.64 -6.40
CA VAL A 18 11.53 44.65 -7.17
C VAL A 18 12.43 43.47 -7.55
N PHE A 19 13.69 43.70 -7.92
CA PHE A 19 14.63 42.62 -8.18
C PHE A 19 15.03 41.85 -6.91
N LEU A 20 15.17 42.53 -5.77
CA LEU A 20 15.49 41.89 -4.49
C LEU A 20 14.35 40.98 -4.01
N THR A 21 13.10 41.43 -4.14
CA THR A 21 11.91 40.65 -3.75
C THR A 21 11.63 39.50 -4.70
N LEU A 22 11.86 39.65 -6.02
CA LEU A 22 11.79 38.52 -6.97
C LEU A 22 12.86 37.46 -6.69
N ALA A 23 14.10 37.85 -6.34
CA ALA A 23 15.16 36.92 -5.99
C ALA A 23 14.89 36.17 -4.67
N LEU A 24 14.32 36.84 -3.67
CA LEU A 24 13.86 36.20 -2.43
C LEU A 24 12.64 35.29 -2.65
N CYS A 25 11.75 35.65 -3.57
CA CYS A 25 10.55 34.84 -3.86
C CYS A 25 10.90 33.55 -4.63
N THR A 26 11.91 33.56 -5.49
CA THR A 26 12.35 32.34 -6.20
C THR A 26 13.11 31.38 -5.31
N THR A 27 13.88 31.85 -4.30
CA THR A 27 14.52 30.96 -3.33
C THR A 27 13.51 30.30 -2.40
N VAL A 28 12.47 31.03 -1.97
CA VAL A 28 11.43 30.48 -1.06
C VAL A 28 10.56 29.42 -1.76
N MET A 29 10.36 29.51 -3.08
CA MET A 29 9.56 28.52 -3.83
C MET A 29 10.32 27.23 -4.17
N PHE A 30 11.65 27.22 -4.14
CA PHE A 30 12.44 26.03 -4.46
C PHE A 30 12.58 25.05 -3.28
N GLU A 31 12.33 25.52 -2.05
CA GLU A 31 12.63 24.78 -0.83
C GLU A 31 11.49 23.89 -0.32
N GLN A 32 10.32 23.87 -0.97
CA GLN A 32 9.17 23.05 -0.54
C GLN A 32 8.91 21.77 -1.33
N CYS A 33 9.73 21.40 -2.33
CA CYS A 33 9.57 20.14 -3.05
C CYS A 33 10.56 19.03 -2.65
N GLN A 34 11.37 19.21 -1.61
CA GLN A 34 12.24 18.13 -1.10
C GLN A 34 11.62 17.39 0.08
N GLY A 35 10.42 16.84 -0.13
CA GLY A 35 9.90 15.77 0.70
C GLY A 35 10.60 14.46 0.34
N ARG A 36 11.86 14.26 0.74
CA ARG A 36 12.49 12.93 0.65
C ARG A 36 12.11 12.17 1.92
N SER A 37 10.93 11.56 1.94
CA SER A 37 10.66 10.56 2.97
C SER A 37 11.59 9.38 2.71
N VAL A 38 12.45 9.10 3.69
CA VAL A 38 13.24 7.87 3.69
C VAL A 38 12.23 6.76 3.96
N TYR A 39 12.01 5.91 2.95
CA TYR A 39 11.21 4.71 3.15
C TYR A 39 11.84 3.86 4.26
N GLU A 40 11.04 3.50 5.25
CA GLU A 40 11.39 2.53 6.28
C GLU A 40 10.62 1.23 6.01
N GLU A 41 11.34 0.11 5.98
CA GLU A 41 10.74 -1.19 5.74
C GLU A 41 9.78 -1.56 6.90
N PRO A 42 8.56 -2.05 6.62
CA PRO A 42 7.63 -2.46 7.67
C PRO A 42 8.24 -3.51 8.61
N ALA A 43 8.08 -3.33 9.92
CA ALA A 43 8.70 -4.18 10.94
C ALA A 43 8.39 -5.68 10.78
N ASN A 44 7.22 -6.04 10.22
CA ASN A 44 6.86 -7.42 9.90
C ASN A 44 7.75 -8.03 8.82
N CYS A 45 8.19 -7.25 7.82
CA CYS A 45 9.04 -7.72 6.73
C CYS A 45 10.50 -7.94 7.17
N LEU A 46 10.90 -7.38 8.32
CA LEU A 46 12.22 -7.65 8.92
C LEU A 46 12.36 -9.10 9.44
N ARG A 47 11.25 -9.81 9.66
CA ARG A 47 11.23 -11.16 10.25
C ARG A 47 10.49 -12.20 9.43
N LEU A 48 9.56 -11.78 8.58
CA LEU A 48 8.72 -12.65 7.76
C LEU A 48 8.97 -12.34 6.28
N GLU A 49 8.85 -13.35 5.43
CA GLU A 49 8.77 -13.09 3.99
C GLU A 49 7.55 -12.21 3.71
N CYS A 50 7.75 -11.15 2.93
CA CYS A 50 6.68 -10.22 2.56
C CYS A 50 6.27 -10.37 1.10
N ALA A 51 4.98 -10.12 0.82
CA ALA A 51 4.50 -9.99 -0.54
C ALA A 51 5.32 -8.92 -1.29
N PRO A 52 5.88 -9.21 -2.48
CA PRO A 52 6.81 -8.31 -3.14
C PRO A 52 6.12 -7.06 -3.69
N TYR A 53 6.62 -5.88 -3.32
CA TYR A 53 6.17 -4.60 -3.82
C TYR A 53 7.32 -3.64 -4.12
N GLN A 54 7.02 -2.59 -4.88
CA GLN A 54 7.88 -1.43 -5.08
C GLN A 54 7.17 -0.19 -4.55
N VAL A 55 7.88 0.65 -3.82
CA VAL A 55 7.37 1.96 -3.40
C VAL A 55 7.52 2.91 -4.57
N ILE A 56 6.39 3.32 -5.16
CA ILE A 56 6.34 4.28 -6.26
C ILE A 56 6.51 5.70 -5.73
N HIS A 57 5.86 5.99 -4.60
CA HIS A 57 5.85 7.29 -3.97
C HIS A 57 5.79 7.14 -2.46
N SER A 58 6.47 8.01 -1.73
CA SER A 58 6.42 8.03 -0.28
C SER A 58 6.27 9.47 0.19
N GLN A 59 5.44 9.65 1.21
CA GLN A 59 5.24 10.88 1.95
C GLN A 59 5.29 10.56 3.44
N LYS A 60 5.23 11.62 4.27
CA LYS A 60 5.19 11.48 5.73
C LYS A 60 4.06 10.57 6.22
N ASP A 61 2.86 10.70 5.62
CA ASP A 61 1.64 10.07 6.15
C ASP A 61 1.14 8.88 5.31
N TYR A 62 1.71 8.67 4.11
CA TYR A 62 1.31 7.58 3.24
C TYR A 62 2.40 7.20 2.23
N GLU A 63 2.23 6.03 1.63
CA GLU A 63 3.03 5.55 0.52
C GLU A 63 2.15 4.93 -0.55
N ILE A 64 2.62 4.98 -1.80
CA ILE A 64 1.99 4.32 -2.94
C ILE A 64 2.86 3.12 -3.27
N ARG A 65 2.31 1.92 -3.13
CA ARG A 65 2.98 0.65 -3.41
C ARG A 65 2.40 -0.01 -4.67
N SER A 66 3.27 -0.48 -5.56
CA SER A 66 2.91 -1.38 -6.65
C SER A 66 3.28 -2.81 -6.26
N TYR A 67 2.27 -3.65 -6.04
CA TYR A 67 2.44 -5.08 -5.78
C TYR A 67 2.58 -5.85 -7.08
N ARG A 68 3.52 -6.80 -7.13
CA ARG A 68 3.63 -7.75 -8.24
C ARG A 68 2.61 -8.87 -8.07
N ALA A 69 2.37 -9.61 -9.15
CA ALA A 69 1.59 -10.84 -9.07
C ALA A 69 2.20 -11.80 -8.04
N ALA A 70 1.35 -12.31 -7.15
CA ALA A 70 1.72 -13.16 -6.03
C ALA A 70 0.58 -14.17 -5.79
N THR A 71 0.91 -15.30 -5.17
CA THR A 71 -0.11 -16.30 -4.81
C THR A 71 -0.60 -16.02 -3.40
N TRP A 72 -1.91 -16.03 -3.23
CA TRP A 72 -2.58 -15.84 -1.95
C TRP A 72 -3.51 -17.02 -1.70
N ILE A 73 -3.61 -17.43 -0.44
CA ILE A 73 -4.64 -18.36 0.01
C ILE A 73 -5.69 -17.57 0.77
N SER A 74 -6.96 -17.80 0.46
CA SER A 74 -8.08 -17.00 0.97
C SER A 74 -9.11 -17.90 1.63
N THR A 75 -9.76 -17.40 2.66
CA THR A 75 -10.90 -18.09 3.28
C THR A 75 -12.11 -18.07 2.35
N SER A 76 -13.06 -18.97 2.56
CA SER A 76 -14.42 -18.75 2.07
C SER A 76 -15.00 -17.45 2.67
N PRO A 77 -16.02 -16.84 2.03
CA PRO A 77 -16.66 -15.63 2.55
C PRO A 77 -17.19 -15.81 3.98
N ILE A 78 -16.86 -14.86 4.86
CA ILE A 78 -17.29 -14.83 6.25
C ILE A 78 -18.26 -13.67 6.43
N HIS A 79 -19.52 -13.97 6.75
CA HIS A 79 -20.50 -12.93 7.10
C HIS A 79 -20.39 -12.58 8.59
N SER A 80 -20.22 -11.29 8.89
CA SER A 80 -20.20 -10.77 10.25
C SER A 80 -20.57 -9.28 10.26
N ASN A 81 -20.99 -8.78 11.41
CA ASN A 81 -21.12 -7.33 11.66
C ASN A 81 -19.86 -6.75 12.34
N SER A 82 -18.87 -7.60 12.65
CA SER A 82 -17.65 -7.21 13.37
C SER A 82 -16.41 -7.59 12.57
N PHE A 83 -15.64 -6.57 12.18
CA PHE A 83 -14.34 -6.77 11.52
C PHE A 83 -13.40 -7.63 12.37
N LYS A 84 -13.32 -7.36 13.68
CA LYS A 84 -12.43 -8.08 14.60
C LYS A 84 -12.77 -9.57 14.66
N ASP A 85 -14.06 -9.90 14.74
CA ASP A 85 -14.54 -11.28 14.76
C ASP A 85 -14.25 -11.97 13.42
N ALA A 86 -14.63 -11.36 12.30
CA ALA A 86 -14.40 -11.93 10.98
C ALA A 86 -12.91 -12.14 10.67
N ALA A 87 -12.08 -11.13 10.94
CA ALA A 87 -10.63 -11.20 10.75
C ALA A 87 -10.00 -12.27 11.66
N GLY A 88 -10.41 -12.35 12.93
CA GLY A 88 -9.91 -13.36 13.86
C GLY A 88 -10.28 -14.79 13.46
N ARG A 89 -11.55 -15.02 13.06
CA ARG A 89 -12.00 -16.33 12.56
C ARG A 89 -11.26 -16.71 11.29
N GLY A 90 -11.17 -15.81 10.32
CA GLY A 90 -10.49 -16.09 9.06
C GLY A 90 -8.98 -16.31 9.23
N PHE A 91 -8.33 -15.55 10.12
CA PHE A 91 -6.94 -15.79 10.49
C PHE A 91 -6.75 -17.19 11.07
N ASN A 92 -7.59 -17.61 12.02
CA ASN A 92 -7.46 -18.94 12.65
C ASN A 92 -7.64 -20.08 11.63
N ILE A 93 -8.56 -19.92 10.67
CA ILE A 93 -8.75 -20.90 9.58
C ILE A 93 -7.46 -21.04 8.76
N LEU A 94 -6.89 -19.92 8.29
CA LEU A 94 -5.67 -19.95 7.48
C LEU A 94 -4.43 -20.35 8.29
N PHE A 95 -4.38 -19.99 9.58
CA PHE A 95 -3.31 -20.38 10.48
C PHE A 95 -3.29 -21.90 10.66
N ALA A 96 -4.45 -22.53 10.90
CA ALA A 96 -4.53 -23.99 10.95
C ALA A 96 -4.08 -24.63 9.63
N TYR A 97 -4.49 -24.06 8.49
CA TYR A 97 -4.07 -24.53 7.17
C TYR A 97 -2.55 -24.52 6.99
N ILE A 98 -1.87 -23.39 7.29
CA ILE A 98 -0.41 -23.32 7.15
C ILE A 98 0.34 -24.15 8.21
N GLN A 99 -0.32 -24.53 9.31
CA GLN A 99 0.25 -25.45 10.31
C GLN A 99 0.08 -26.93 9.96
N GLY A 100 -0.44 -27.24 8.77
CA GLY A 100 -0.58 -28.61 8.29
C GLY A 100 -2.00 -29.14 8.29
N ASN A 101 -3.03 -28.32 8.60
CA ASN A 101 -4.42 -28.70 8.34
C ASN A 101 -4.78 -28.46 6.87
N ASN A 102 -4.07 -29.15 5.99
CA ASN A 102 -4.25 -29.18 4.55
C ASN A 102 -4.05 -30.61 4.04
N ASP A 103 -4.48 -30.88 2.81
CA ASP A 103 -4.50 -32.23 2.22
C ASP A 103 -3.12 -32.92 2.18
N HIS A 104 -2.04 -32.16 2.32
CA HIS A 104 -0.67 -32.66 2.26
C HIS A 104 0.03 -32.68 3.62
N ALA A 105 -0.68 -32.37 4.71
CA ALA A 105 -0.11 -32.20 6.05
C ALA A 105 1.13 -31.29 6.07
N ALA A 106 1.20 -30.35 5.12
CA ALA A 106 2.40 -29.56 4.88
C ALA A 106 2.41 -28.31 5.76
N SER A 107 3.51 -28.08 6.47
CA SER A 107 3.74 -26.81 7.15
C SER A 107 4.24 -25.76 6.14
N ILE A 108 3.62 -24.58 6.16
CA ILE A 108 3.94 -23.43 5.31
C ILE A 108 4.36 -22.28 6.23
N ASN A 109 5.50 -21.66 5.92
CA ASN A 109 5.99 -20.54 6.73
C ASN A 109 5.00 -19.36 6.70
N MET A 110 4.78 -18.75 7.87
CA MET A 110 4.01 -17.51 7.98
C MET A 110 4.70 -16.40 7.19
N THR A 111 3.89 -15.55 6.55
CA THR A 111 4.35 -14.40 5.77
C THR A 111 3.59 -13.14 6.20
N ALA A 112 3.89 -12.02 5.55
CA ALA A 112 3.14 -10.79 5.76
C ALA A 112 2.88 -10.04 4.44
N PRO A 113 1.89 -9.11 4.40
CA PRO A 113 0.85 -8.90 5.41
C PRO A 113 -0.24 -9.97 5.35
N VAL A 114 -1.12 -9.97 6.36
CA VAL A 114 -2.44 -10.59 6.25
C VAL A 114 -3.39 -9.55 5.66
N LEU A 115 -4.10 -9.90 4.58
CA LEU A 115 -5.11 -9.03 3.98
C LEU A 115 -6.50 -9.45 4.43
N VAL A 116 -7.39 -8.45 4.55
CA VAL A 116 -8.81 -8.68 4.81
C VAL A 116 -9.61 -7.81 3.85
N ASP A 117 -10.26 -8.46 2.89
CA ASP A 117 -11.20 -7.80 1.99
C ASP A 117 -12.55 -7.68 2.69
N MET A 118 -13.21 -6.53 2.48
CA MET A 118 -14.48 -6.19 3.10
C MET A 118 -15.47 -5.78 2.03
N PHE A 119 -16.61 -6.47 1.97
CA PHE A 119 -17.71 -6.21 1.05
C PHE A 119 -18.98 -5.91 1.84
N PRO A 120 -19.30 -4.62 2.06
CA PRO A 120 -20.54 -4.22 2.73
C PRO A 120 -21.77 -4.70 1.95
N SER A 121 -22.78 -5.21 2.67
CA SER A 121 -24.09 -5.48 2.07
C SER A 121 -24.77 -4.17 1.69
N THR A 122 -25.39 -4.15 0.49
CA THR A 122 -26.16 -3.00 0.00
C THR A 122 -27.64 -3.05 0.39
N GLY A 123 -28.09 -4.13 1.05
CA GLY A 123 -29.48 -4.35 1.47
C GLY A 123 -29.73 -4.11 2.96
N SER A 124 -30.95 -4.43 3.42
CA SER A 124 -31.38 -4.30 4.83
C SER A 124 -30.64 -5.23 5.81
N SER A 125 -29.81 -6.15 5.31
CA SER A 125 -28.93 -6.96 6.14
C SER A 125 -27.74 -6.12 6.60
N HIS A 126 -27.55 -6.00 7.92
CA HIS A 126 -26.38 -5.38 8.55
C HIS A 126 -25.12 -6.26 8.52
N ASN A 127 -25.09 -7.31 7.68
CA ASN A 127 -23.95 -8.20 7.59
C ASN A 127 -22.98 -7.73 6.51
N THR A 128 -21.72 -7.62 6.87
CA THR A 128 -20.61 -7.40 5.96
C THR A 128 -19.97 -8.74 5.63
N THR A 129 -19.57 -8.91 4.38
CA THR A 129 -18.84 -10.10 3.94
C THR A 129 -17.35 -9.82 3.98
N PHE A 130 -16.58 -10.73 4.59
CA PHE A 130 -15.14 -10.61 4.73
C PHE A 130 -14.43 -11.79 4.09
N THR A 131 -13.26 -11.54 3.51
CA THR A 131 -12.35 -12.58 3.04
C THR A 131 -10.97 -12.31 3.61
N VAL A 132 -10.41 -13.26 4.38
CA VAL A 132 -9.06 -13.14 4.92
C VAL A 132 -8.08 -13.87 4.01
N GLN A 133 -6.89 -13.30 3.80
CA GLN A 133 -5.91 -13.81 2.84
C GLN A 133 -4.49 -13.80 3.41
N PHE A 134 -3.76 -14.90 3.22
CA PHE A 134 -2.34 -15.01 3.53
C PHE A 134 -1.54 -15.06 2.23
N TYR A 135 -0.44 -14.30 2.18
CA TYR A 135 0.53 -14.43 1.09
C TYR A 135 1.23 -15.78 1.21
N LEU A 136 1.34 -16.53 0.11
CA LEU A 136 2.11 -17.77 0.10
C LEU A 136 3.57 -17.48 -0.25
N PRO A 137 4.54 -18.02 0.53
CA PRO A 137 5.95 -17.75 0.26
C PRO A 137 6.37 -18.27 -1.13
N GLN A 138 7.41 -17.70 -1.71
CA GLN A 138 7.85 -18.10 -3.07
C GLN A 138 8.28 -19.57 -3.15
N LYS A 139 8.77 -20.11 -2.03
CA LYS A 139 9.22 -21.51 -1.90
C LYS A 139 8.20 -22.34 -1.14
N VAL A 140 6.99 -22.49 -1.67
CA VAL A 140 6.02 -23.48 -1.18
C VAL A 140 6.19 -24.79 -1.95
N PRO A 141 6.12 -25.97 -1.30
CA PRO A 141 6.03 -27.23 -2.01
C PRO A 141 4.85 -27.20 -3.00
N LYS A 142 5.09 -27.42 -4.30
CA LYS A 142 4.03 -27.36 -5.34
C LYS A 142 2.82 -28.25 -5.04
N LYS A 143 3.01 -29.28 -4.22
CA LYS A 143 1.96 -30.18 -3.78
C LYS A 143 0.94 -29.46 -2.88
N SER A 144 1.39 -28.59 -1.96
CA SER A 144 0.50 -27.90 -1.01
C SER A 144 -0.25 -26.71 -1.59
N THR A 145 0.08 -26.25 -2.80
CA THR A 145 -0.66 -25.19 -3.49
C THR A 145 -1.87 -25.69 -4.27
N SER A 146 -2.10 -27.01 -4.37
CA SER A 146 -3.34 -27.52 -4.96
C SER A 146 -4.50 -27.22 -4.01
N LEU A 147 -5.45 -26.40 -4.49
CA LEU A 147 -6.76 -26.23 -3.86
C LEU A 147 -7.35 -27.62 -3.51
N PRO A 148 -8.07 -27.79 -2.38
CA PRO A 148 -8.81 -29.04 -2.17
C PRO A 148 -9.63 -29.30 -3.43
N SER A 149 -9.46 -30.50 -4.00
CA SER A 149 -10.30 -30.92 -5.12
C SER A 149 -11.73 -30.72 -4.67
N SER A 150 -12.48 -29.87 -5.36
CA SER A 150 -13.92 -29.80 -5.21
C SER A 150 -14.48 -31.18 -5.54
N THR A 151 -14.61 -32.04 -4.55
CA THR A 151 -15.50 -33.19 -4.63
C THR A 151 -16.90 -32.61 -4.50
N SER A 152 -17.41 -32.11 -5.63
CA SER A 152 -18.83 -32.17 -5.92
C SER A 152 -19.17 -33.67 -5.99
N SER A 153 -19.56 -34.24 -4.85
CA SER A 153 -20.33 -35.47 -4.83
C SER A 153 -21.73 -35.13 -5.35
N GLU A 154 -21.86 -35.09 -6.67
CA GLU A 154 -23.08 -35.51 -7.35
C GLU A 154 -23.07 -37.04 -7.38
N ASP A 155 -24.25 -37.62 -7.14
CA ASP A 155 -24.64 -39.04 -7.25
C ASP A 155 -24.28 -40.01 -6.11
N ALA A 156 -25.21 -40.15 -5.15
CA ALA A 156 -25.91 -41.40 -4.82
C ALA A 156 -27.10 -41.17 -3.87
#